data_AF-A0A2R7QPI1-F1
#
_entry.id   AF-A0A2R7QPI1-F1
#
_cell.length_a   1.000
_cell.length_b   1.000
_cell.length_c   1.000
_cell.angle_alpha   90.00
_cell.angle_beta   90.00
_cell.angle_gamma   90.00
#
_symmetry.space_group_name_H-M   'P 1'
#
loop_
_entity.id
_entity.type
_entity.pdbx_description
1 polymer ?
#
loop_
_entity_poly.entity_id
_entity_poly.type
_entity_poly.pdbx_seq_one_letter_code
_entity_poly.pdbx_strand_id
1 'polypeptide(L)'
;MPLRRADEILDWLLARQPDNRILEKTTGLPYGWGLWLRALSPLPRPFRSSEVIAALIGRPLPVSAGRLPQLGFVQSLRRLLWQGWEPAPRDQRWMRWSSATISLLLHVLFAALLLWV
;
A
#
# COMPACT_ATOMS: atom_id res chain seq x y z
N MET A 1 22.99 11.47 14.96
CA MET A 1 22.22 10.22 15.14
C MET A 1 22.71 9.23 14.08
N PRO A 2 23.53 8.21 14.42
CA PRO A 2 24.01 7.27 13.42
C PRO A 2 22.83 6.45 12.88
N LEU A 3 22.78 6.26 11.57
CA LEU A 3 21.80 5.40 10.91
C LEU A 3 22.01 3.97 11.42
N ARG A 4 21.03 3.39 12.12
CA ARG A 4 21.10 1.97 12.53
C ARG A 4 21.29 1.12 11.28
N ARG A 5 22.29 0.24 11.29
CA ARG A 5 22.46 -0.74 10.21
C ARG A 5 21.23 -1.64 10.17
N ALA A 6 20.89 -2.15 8.99
CA ALA A 6 19.74 -3.04 8.82
C ALA A 6 19.79 -4.24 9.79
N ASP A 7 20.99 -4.75 10.06
CA ASP A 7 21.24 -5.86 10.98
C ASP A 7 20.83 -5.51 12.42
N GLU A 8 21.18 -4.32 12.91
CA GLU A 8 20.82 -3.85 14.26
C GLU A 8 19.30 -3.68 14.42
N ILE A 9 18.62 -3.25 13.34
CA ILE A 9 17.16 -3.16 13.32
C ILE A 9 16.55 -4.57 13.35
N LEU A 10 17.12 -5.49 12.60
CA LEU A 10 16.65 -6.88 12.54
C LEU A 10 16.80 -7.56 13.90
N ASP A 11 17.95 -7.43 14.55
CA ASP A 11 18.21 -7.99 15.89
C ASP A 11 17.24 -7.41 16.94
N TRP A 12 17.02 -6.10 16.89
CA TRP A 12 16.10 -5.40 17.78
C TRP A 12 14.63 -5.84 17.59
N LEU A 13 14.24 -6.18 16.35
CA LEU A 13 12.92 -6.71 16.03
C LEU A 13 12.77 -8.17 16.44
N LEU A 14 13.79 -9.00 16.20
CA LEU A 14 13.82 -10.41 16.58
C LEU A 14 13.73 -10.58 18.09
N ALA A 15 14.44 -9.75 18.85
CA ALA A 15 14.41 -9.75 20.32
C ALA A 15 13.01 -9.46 20.93
N ARG A 16 12.09 -8.88 20.15
CA ARG A 16 10.70 -8.60 20.57
C ARG A 16 9.69 -9.60 20.01
N GLN A 17 10.13 -10.59 19.24
CA GLN A 17 9.19 -11.58 18.72
C GLN A 17 8.72 -12.50 19.84
N PRO A 18 7.43 -12.85 19.86
CA PRO A 18 6.91 -13.80 20.84
C PRO A 18 7.50 -15.20 20.58
N ASP A 19 7.96 -15.86 21.65
CA ASP A 19 8.60 -17.19 21.61
C ASP A 19 7.72 -18.26 20.97
N ASN A 20 6.40 -18.14 21.12
CA ASN A 20 5.44 -19.10 20.59
C ASN A 20 4.70 -18.53 19.38
N ARG A 21 5.31 -18.68 18.20
CA ARG A 21 4.64 -18.35 16.94
C ARG A 21 3.64 -19.46 16.63
N ILE A 22 2.35 -19.16 16.70
CA ILE A 22 1.29 -20.09 16.29
C ILE A 22 1.43 -20.29 14.78
N LEU A 23 1.92 -21.46 14.38
CA LEU A 23 2.04 -21.86 12.98
C LEU A 23 0.86 -22.73 12.57
N GLU A 24 0.46 -22.58 11.31
CA GLU A 24 -0.55 -23.42 10.70
C GLU A 24 0.07 -24.78 10.30
N LYS A 25 -0.55 -25.89 10.69
CA LYS A 25 0.03 -27.23 10.57
C LYS A 25 0.29 -27.68 9.12
N THR A 26 -0.49 -27.19 8.15
CA THR A 26 -0.41 -27.63 6.75
C THR A 26 0.59 -26.79 5.95
N THR A 27 0.63 -25.47 6.18
CA THR A 27 1.46 -24.55 5.41
C THR A 27 2.78 -24.17 6.10
N GLY A 28 2.89 -24.37 7.42
CA GLY A 28 4.03 -23.90 8.21
C GLY A 28 4.10 -22.38 8.37
N LEU A 29 3.10 -21.65 7.89
CA LEU A 29 3.03 -20.19 7.96
C LEU A 29 2.46 -19.72 9.30
N PRO A 30 2.69 -18.45 9.70
CA PRO A 30 1.97 -17.85 10.82
C PRO A 30 0.47 -18.05 10.66
N TYR A 31 -0.22 -18.44 11.72
CA TYR A 31 -1.62 -18.88 11.68
C TYR A 31 -2.56 -17.92 10.91
N GLY A 32 -2.43 -16.61 11.14
CA GLY A 32 -3.23 -15.61 10.43
C GLY A 32 -2.97 -15.56 8.92
N TRP A 33 -1.75 -15.89 8.48
CA TRP A 33 -1.38 -15.93 7.06
C TRP A 33 -1.94 -17.16 6.38
N GLY A 34 -1.90 -18.31 7.04
CA GLY A 34 -2.54 -19.54 6.57
C GLY A 34 -4.04 -19.38 6.37
N LEU A 35 -4.72 -18.78 7.35
CA LEU A 35 -6.15 -18.47 7.26
C LEU A 35 -6.44 -17.47 6.12
N TRP A 36 -5.62 -16.43 6.00
CA TRP A 36 -5.74 -15.43 4.95
C TRP A 36 -5.56 -16.02 3.55
N LEU A 37 -4.53 -16.85 3.33
CA LEU A 37 -4.28 -17.53 2.05
C LEU A 37 -5.43 -18.46 1.65
N ARG A 38 -6.02 -19.17 2.61
CA ARG A 38 -7.20 -20.02 2.38
C ARG A 38 -8.45 -19.22 2.02
N ALA A 39 -8.54 -17.97 2.48
CA ALA A 39 -9.62 -17.06 2.15
C ALA A 39 -9.46 -16.39 0.79
N LEU A 40 -8.26 -16.46 0.18
CA LEU A 40 -8.07 -15.98 -1.18
C LEU A 40 -8.79 -16.90 -2.18
N SER A 41 -9.40 -16.30 -3.20
CA SER A 41 -9.96 -17.05 -4.31
C SER A 41 -8.88 -17.95 -4.92
N PRO A 42 -9.20 -19.20 -5.31
CA PRO A 42 -8.21 -20.11 -5.88
C PRO A 42 -7.42 -19.40 -6.98
N LEU A 43 -6.09 -19.40 -6.87
CA LEU A 43 -5.27 -18.81 -7.91
C LEU A 43 -5.61 -19.50 -9.24
N PRO A 44 -5.77 -18.74 -10.34
CA PRO A 44 -5.89 -19.34 -11.66
C PRO A 44 -4.70 -20.27 -11.89
N ARG A 45 -4.94 -21.33 -12.67
CA ARG A 45 -3.97 -22.39 -12.98
C ARG A 45 -2.58 -21.78 -13.22
N PRO A 46 -1.50 -22.34 -12.63
CA PRO A 46 -0.16 -21.83 -12.86
C PRO A 46 0.12 -21.82 -14.35
N PHE A 47 0.31 -20.62 -14.90
CA PHE A 47 0.58 -20.41 -16.31
C PHE A 47 1.86 -21.15 -16.68
N ARG A 48 1.87 -21.84 -17.82
CA ARG A 48 3.12 -22.35 -18.36
C ARG A 48 3.96 -21.15 -18.80
N SER A 49 5.26 -21.17 -18.56
CA SER A 49 6.16 -20.09 -19.00
C SER A 49 6.00 -19.76 -20.49
N SER A 50 5.73 -20.77 -21.32
CA SER A 50 5.42 -20.63 -22.74
C SER A 50 4.17 -19.80 -23.05
N GLU A 51 3.11 -19.92 -22.22
CA GLU A 51 1.86 -19.16 -22.39
C GLU A 51 2.07 -17.68 -22.06
N VAL A 52 2.88 -17.40 -21.03
CA VAL A 52 3.28 -16.03 -20.67
C VAL A 52 4.10 -15.39 -21.79
N ILE A 53 5.08 -16.13 -22.33
CA ILE A 53 5.91 -15.66 -23.44
C ILE A 53 5.06 -15.42 -24.69
N ALA A 54 4.16 -16.35 -25.04
CA ALA A 54 3.27 -16.18 -26.18
C ALA A 54 2.33 -14.96 -26.03
N ALA A 55 1.79 -14.74 -24.83
CA ALA A 55 0.95 -13.57 -24.53
C ALA A 55 1.73 -12.24 -24.57
N LEU A 56 3.03 -12.26 -24.23
CA LEU A 56 3.90 -11.09 -24.25
C LEU A 56 4.43 -10.77 -25.65
N ILE A 57 4.78 -11.78 -26.46
CA ILE A 57 5.26 -11.59 -27.84
C ILE A 57 4.20 -10.90 -28.71
N GLY A 58 2.92 -11.26 -28.52
CA GLY A 58 1.81 -10.66 -29.27
C GLY A 58 1.37 -9.29 -28.78
N ARG A 59 1.88 -8.81 -27.63
CA ARG A 59 1.50 -7.50 -27.12
C ARG A 59 2.32 -6.41 -27.82
N PRO A 60 1.68 -5.34 -28.32
CA PRO A 60 2.43 -4.16 -28.71
C PRO A 60 3.23 -3.69 -27.48
N LEU A 61 4.52 -3.39 -27.70
CA LEU A 61 5.34 -2.76 -26.67
C LEU A 61 4.54 -1.57 -26.11
N PRO A 62 4.43 -1.43 -24.78
CA PRO A 62 3.80 -0.26 -24.22
C PRO A 62 4.50 0.94 -24.84
N VAL A 63 3.72 1.79 -25.54
CA VAL A 63 4.21 3.05 -26.08
C VAL A 63 4.99 3.67 -24.93
N SER A 64 6.29 3.90 -25.13
CA SER A 64 7.15 4.46 -24.11
C SER A 64 6.41 5.65 -23.55
N ALA A 65 5.90 5.53 -22.32
CA ALA A 65 5.38 6.67 -21.59
C ALA A 65 6.58 7.60 -21.57
N GLY A 66 6.52 8.67 -22.38
CA GLY A 66 7.65 9.58 -22.53
C GLY A 66 8.17 9.96 -21.16
N ARG A 67 9.44 10.34 -21.07
CA ARG A 67 10.07 10.73 -19.81
C ARG A 67 9.12 11.68 -19.07
N LEU A 68 8.54 11.23 -17.96
CA LEU A 68 7.60 12.04 -17.19
C LEU A 68 8.34 13.33 -16.84
N PRO A 69 7.68 14.50 -16.94
CA PRO A 69 8.34 15.77 -16.65
C PRO A 69 8.97 15.70 -15.26
N GLN A 70 10.20 16.22 -15.12
CA GLN A 70 10.86 16.29 -13.82
C GLN A 70 9.95 17.05 -12.85
N LEU A 71 9.54 16.36 -11.79
CA LEU A 71 8.74 16.95 -10.73
C LEU A 71 9.68 17.77 -9.84
N GLY A 72 9.29 18.98 -9.49
CA GLY A 72 9.99 19.74 -8.47
C GLY A 72 9.96 19.04 -7.10
N PHE A 73 10.79 19.47 -6.15
CA PHE A 73 10.88 18.87 -4.81
C PHE A 73 9.53 18.83 -4.07
N VAL A 74 8.77 19.92 -4.10
CA VAL A 74 7.44 19.99 -3.47
C VAL A 74 6.44 19.07 -4.18
N GLN A 75 6.53 18.94 -5.50
CA GLN A 75 5.65 18.06 -6.29
C GLN A 75 5.98 16.59 -6.07
N SER A 76 7.26 16.24 -5.93
CA SER A 76 7.70 14.88 -5.59
C SER A 76 7.30 14.51 -4.16
N LEU A 77 7.46 15.43 -3.19
CA LEU A 77 6.98 15.23 -1.82
C LEU A 77 5.46 15.05 -1.77
N ARG A 78 4.71 15.90 -2.50
CA ARG A 78 3.25 15.76 -2.62
C ARG A 78 2.84 14.45 -3.28
N ARG A 79 3.54 14.01 -4.32
CA ARG A 79 3.27 12.70 -4.95
C ARG A 79 3.60 11.55 -4.01
N LEU A 80 4.66 11.63 -3.20
CA LEU A 80 4.99 10.67 -2.16
C LEU A 80 3.83 10.47 -1.17
N LEU A 81 3.16 11.57 -0.80
CA LEU A 81 1.96 11.52 0.06
C LEU A 81 0.70 11.02 -0.65
N TRP A 82 0.75 10.82 -1.98
CA TRP A 82 -0.42 10.58 -2.83
C TRP A 82 -0.12 9.60 -3.97
N GLN A 83 0.59 8.50 -3.69
CA GLN A 83 1.12 7.60 -4.74
C GLN A 83 0.12 6.66 -5.40
N GLY A 84 -1.12 6.54 -4.89
CA GLY A 84 -1.99 5.42 -5.29
C GLY A 84 -3.48 5.70 -5.42
N TRP A 85 -3.92 6.96 -5.39
CA TRP A 85 -5.33 7.24 -5.71
C TRP A 85 -5.47 7.49 -7.21
N GLU A 86 -5.86 6.42 -7.91
CA GLU A 86 -6.64 6.55 -9.14
C GLU A 86 -7.65 7.69 -8.97
N PRO A 87 -7.78 8.62 -9.95
CA PRO A 87 -8.73 9.71 -9.86
C PRO A 87 -10.11 9.14 -9.56
N ALA A 88 -10.75 9.64 -8.50
CA ALA A 88 -12.11 9.22 -8.16
C ALA A 88 -13.00 9.36 -9.42
N PRO A 89 -13.78 8.31 -9.78
CA PRO A 89 -14.81 8.41 -10.81
C PRO A 89 -15.61 9.69 -10.60
N ARG A 90 -15.97 10.39 -11.69
CA ARG A 90 -16.50 11.78 -11.61
C ARG A 90 -17.66 11.93 -10.60
N ASP A 91 -18.45 10.88 -10.42
CA ASP A 91 -19.61 10.84 -9.52
C ASP A 91 -19.23 10.84 -8.03
N GLN A 92 -18.05 10.33 -7.66
CA GLN A 92 -17.59 10.27 -6.26
C GLN A 92 -16.83 11.53 -5.81
N ARG A 93 -16.55 12.47 -6.73
CA ARG A 93 -15.77 13.68 -6.39
C ARG A 93 -16.50 14.57 -5.40
N TRP A 94 -17.80 14.72 -5.57
CA TRP A 94 -18.65 15.48 -4.66
C TRP A 94 -18.66 14.87 -3.26
N MET A 95 -18.79 13.54 -3.16
CA MET A 95 -18.82 12.85 -1.87
C MET A 95 -17.46 12.89 -1.18
N ARG A 96 -16.36 12.71 -1.90
CA ARG A 96 -15.01 12.80 -1.31
C ARG A 96 -14.70 14.22 -0.85
N TRP A 97 -15.12 15.23 -1.60
CA TRP A 97 -14.87 16.63 -1.23
C TRP A 97 -15.74 17.08 -0.05
N SER A 98 -17.02 16.67 0.00
CA SER A 98 -17.89 16.96 1.15
C SER A 98 -17.39 16.28 2.42
N SER A 99 -17.00 15.00 2.36
CA SER A 99 -16.42 14.29 3.50
C SER A 99 -15.12 14.93 3.98
N ALA A 100 -14.23 15.32 3.06
CA ALA A 100 -13.00 16.01 3.42
C ALA A 100 -13.28 17.36 4.11
N THR A 101 -14.26 18.12 3.60
CA THR A 101 -14.64 19.43 4.14
C THR A 101 -15.28 19.32 5.52
N ILE A 102 -16.24 18.40 5.70
CA ILE A 102 -16.90 18.14 6.98
C ILE A 102 -15.88 17.65 8.02
N SER A 103 -14.98 16.74 7.63
CA SER A 103 -13.91 16.26 8.52
C SER A 103 -13.01 17.41 8.97
N LEU A 104 -12.59 18.28 8.06
CA LEU A 104 -11.78 19.45 8.40
C LEU A 104 -12.51 20.39 9.37
N LEU A 105 -13.78 20.70 9.10
CA LEU A 105 -14.60 21.54 9.97
C LEU A 105 -14.74 20.94 11.38
N LEU A 106 -14.97 19.63 11.48
CA LEU A 106 -15.05 18.94 12.77
C LEU A 106 -13.73 19.04 13.54
N HIS A 107 -12.58 18.88 12.88
CA HIS A 107 -11.29 19.01 13.54
C HIS A 107 -11.00 20.45 13.99
N VAL A 108 -11.35 21.45 13.17
CA VAL A 108 -11.21 22.86 13.56
C VAL A 108 -12.10 23.19 14.75
N LEU A 109 -13.36 22.74 14.74
CA LEU A 109 -14.28 22.92 15.87
C LEU A 109 -13.73 22.25 17.13
N PHE A 110 -13.24 21.02 17.02
CA PHE A 110 -12.64 20.29 18.14
C PHE A 110 -11.42 21.03 18.70
N ALA A 111 -10.52 21.50 17.84
CA ALA A 111 -9.37 22.30 18.26
C ALA A 111 -9.79 23.61 18.94
N ALA A 112 -10.81 24.29 18.43
CA ALA A 112 -11.36 25.50 19.04
C ALA A 112 -11.96 25.22 20.43
N LEU A 113 -12.69 24.11 20.60
CA LEU A 113 -13.22 23.68 21.89
C LEU A 113 -12.10 23.34 22.89
N LEU A 114 -11.01 22.73 22.42
CA LEU A 114 -9.82 22.46 23.26
C LEU A 114 -9.08 23.74 23.67
N LEU A 115 -9.06 24.77 22.84
CA LEU A 115 -8.47 26.08 23.19
C LEU A 115 -9.39 26.93 24.08
N TRP A 116 -10.68 26.63 24.06
CA TRP A 116 -11.69 27.31 24.86
C TRP A 116 -11.76 26.78 26.30
N VAL A 117 -11.40 25.51 26.50
CA VAL A 117 -11.21 24.87 27.83
C VAL A 117 -9.86 25.27 28.42
#